data_AF-A0A1F4W0X6-F1
#
_entry.id   AF-A0A1F4W0X6-F1
#
_cell.length_a   1.000
_cell.length_b   1.000
_cell.length_c   1.000
_cell.angle_alpha   90.00
_cell.angle_beta   90.00
_cell.angle_gamma   90.00
#
_symmetry.space_group_name_H-M   'P 1'
#
loop_
_entity.id
_entity.type
_entity.pdbx_description
1 polymer ?
#
loop_
_entity_poly.entity_id
_entity_poly.type
_entity_poly.pdbx_seq_one_letter_code
_entity_poly.pdbx_strand_id
1 'polypeptide(L)'
;MAFDCKDAILKTLAYRTVFDYPLSYYQLCTFLVTDTAFSGSEVAEAIKKLISEDKIKRKNHLYYLSGCRPVKWGNRQKNSRHLIRENTKVIGLIGSLPWVRYVGITGSVAAYSATSNSDLDLFIVTQKNRIWLVRGFVALILIITNKYPKNGSEAGRICPNLYVDEANMVWEKSKRNLYIAHDILLMQPIINKRDYYFKFMRANDWVFKYFANFPIDLPLIFRNKRVIRGRFLDFIEWLAMKMQLYYMKRRKTTEVVEKGIIHFNKNDCTNRVLSTYGKILEGYGIK
;
A
#
# COMPACT_ATOMS: atom_id res chain seq x y z
N MET A 1 -11.47 -16.26 -24.58
CA MET A 1 -12.81 -15.67 -24.34
C MET A 1 -12.59 -14.21 -24.01
N ALA A 2 -13.22 -13.28 -24.73
CA ALA A 2 -13.11 -11.87 -24.39
C ALA A 2 -13.63 -11.68 -22.96
N PHE A 3 -12.80 -11.11 -22.08
CA PHE A 3 -13.18 -10.85 -20.69
C PHE A 3 -14.34 -9.83 -20.69
N ASP A 4 -15.46 -10.14 -20.04
CA ASP A 4 -16.59 -9.22 -19.96
C ASP A 4 -16.29 -8.10 -18.96
N CYS A 5 -16.49 -6.84 -19.36
CA CYS A 5 -16.39 -5.69 -18.47
C CYS A 5 -17.29 -5.84 -17.23
N LYS A 6 -18.44 -6.53 -17.35
CA LYS A 6 -19.29 -6.84 -16.19
C LYS A 6 -18.58 -7.72 -15.16
N ASP A 7 -17.87 -8.75 -15.61
CA ASP A 7 -17.12 -9.64 -14.72
C ASP A 7 -15.99 -8.89 -14.01
N ALA A 8 -15.27 -8.01 -14.72
CA ALA A 8 -14.25 -7.15 -14.13
C ALA A 8 -14.85 -6.25 -13.02
N ILE A 9 -16.00 -5.62 -13.26
CA ILE A 9 -16.70 -4.79 -12.26
C ILE A 9 -17.11 -5.65 -11.04
N LEU A 10 -17.70 -6.82 -11.26
CA LEU A 10 -18.14 -7.71 -10.18
C LEU A 10 -16.96 -8.23 -9.36
N LYS A 11 -15.87 -8.66 -10.00
CA LYS A 11 -14.62 -9.03 -9.33
C LYS A 11 -14.07 -7.90 -8.48
N THR A 12 -14.10 -6.69 -9.00
CA THR A 12 -13.62 -5.49 -8.31
C THR A 12 -14.46 -5.20 -7.07
N LEU A 13 -15.79 -5.17 -7.21
CA LEU A 13 -16.68 -4.90 -6.09
C LEU A 13 -16.66 -6.04 -5.06
N ALA A 14 -16.55 -7.31 -5.48
CA ALA A 14 -16.36 -8.45 -4.60
C ALA A 14 -15.08 -8.32 -3.75
N TYR A 15 -13.97 -7.93 -4.38
CA TYR A 15 -12.72 -7.68 -3.66
C TYR A 15 -12.87 -6.53 -2.64
N ARG A 16 -13.56 -5.45 -3.02
CA ARG A 16 -13.79 -4.32 -2.11
C ARG A 16 -14.76 -4.62 -0.97
N THR A 17 -15.71 -5.53 -1.18
CA THR A 17 -16.61 -6.04 -0.12
C THR A 17 -15.83 -6.69 1.01
N VAL A 18 -14.65 -7.28 0.78
CA VAL A 18 -13.78 -7.82 1.86
C VAL A 18 -13.45 -6.76 2.92
N PHE A 19 -13.49 -5.48 2.54
CA PHE A 19 -13.19 -4.33 3.39
C PHE A 19 -14.42 -3.45 3.67
N ASP A 20 -15.63 -3.93 3.34
CA ASP A 20 -16.90 -3.19 3.36
C ASP A 20 -16.84 -1.84 2.61
N TYR A 21 -15.99 -1.78 1.59
CA TYR A 21 -15.58 -0.54 0.96
C TYR A 21 -16.40 -0.26 -0.31
N PRO A 22 -17.21 0.81 -0.35
CA PRO A 22 -17.93 1.18 -1.57
C PRO A 22 -17.05 2.04 -2.49
N LEU A 23 -17.17 1.89 -3.81
CA LEU A 23 -16.33 2.60 -4.79
C LEU A 23 -17.05 3.78 -5.43
N SER A 24 -16.38 4.90 -5.63
CA SER A 24 -16.86 5.91 -6.59
C SER A 24 -16.71 5.39 -8.04
N TYR A 25 -17.38 6.02 -9.00
CA TYR A 25 -17.20 5.70 -10.42
C TYR A 25 -15.73 5.77 -10.86
N TYR A 26 -15.01 6.83 -10.46
CA TYR A 26 -13.59 6.98 -10.76
C TYR A 26 -12.75 5.84 -10.18
N GLN A 27 -12.96 5.49 -8.90
CA GLN A 27 -12.21 4.39 -8.28
C GLN A 27 -12.53 3.04 -8.92
N LEU A 28 -13.79 2.81 -9.30
CA LEU A 28 -14.19 1.60 -9.99
C LEU A 28 -13.52 1.51 -11.36
N CYS A 29 -13.49 2.58 -12.14
CA CYS A 29 -12.78 2.61 -13.42
C CYS A 29 -11.27 2.38 -13.25
N THR A 30 -10.64 3.03 -12.27
CA THR A 30 -9.19 2.98 -12.05
C THR A 30 -8.69 1.62 -11.56
N PHE A 31 -9.46 0.97 -10.68
CA PHE A 31 -9.05 -0.26 -9.98
C PHE A 31 -9.83 -1.49 -10.45
N LEU A 32 -10.22 -1.54 -11.72
CA LEU A 32 -10.81 -2.76 -12.28
C LEU A 32 -9.84 -3.93 -12.15
N VAL A 33 -10.31 -5.03 -11.55
CA VAL A 33 -9.59 -6.29 -11.42
C VAL A 33 -9.69 -7.04 -12.74
N THR A 34 -8.73 -6.79 -13.62
CA THR A 34 -8.66 -7.31 -15.00
C THR A 34 -7.27 -7.08 -15.59
N ASP A 35 -6.87 -7.94 -16.53
CA ASP A 35 -5.66 -7.78 -17.35
C ASP A 35 -5.93 -7.02 -18.66
N THR A 36 -7.19 -6.73 -18.95
CA THR A 36 -7.67 -6.03 -20.15
C THR A 36 -8.27 -4.69 -19.77
N ALA A 37 -7.83 -3.61 -20.42
CA ALA A 37 -8.31 -2.26 -20.13
C ALA A 37 -9.65 -1.97 -20.82
N PHE A 38 -10.58 -1.34 -20.10
CA PHE A 38 -11.87 -0.88 -20.61
C PHE A 38 -11.99 0.65 -20.59
N SER A 39 -12.65 1.23 -21.60
CA SER A 39 -12.97 2.65 -21.62
C SER A 39 -14.02 3.01 -20.56
N GLY A 40 -14.07 4.28 -20.15
CA GLY A 40 -15.10 4.77 -19.22
C GLY A 40 -16.52 4.53 -19.73
N SER A 41 -16.76 4.62 -21.04
CA SER A 41 -18.05 4.33 -21.67
C SER A 41 -18.46 2.87 -21.52
N GLU A 42 -17.54 1.93 -21.72
CA GLU A 42 -17.82 0.49 -21.55
C GLU A 42 -18.16 0.19 -20.08
N VAL A 43 -17.39 0.75 -19.15
CA VAL A 43 -17.64 0.61 -17.70
C VAL A 43 -19.00 1.20 -17.32
N ALA A 44 -19.35 2.38 -17.84
CA ALA A 44 -20.62 3.03 -17.57
C ALA A 44 -21.81 2.19 -18.08
N GLU A 45 -21.69 1.60 -19.26
CA GLU A 45 -22.74 0.76 -19.83
C GLU A 45 -22.88 -0.57 -19.08
N ALA A 46 -21.77 -1.21 -18.73
CA ALA A 46 -21.76 -2.41 -17.90
C ALA A 46 -22.38 -2.16 -16.50
N ILE A 47 -22.10 -1.01 -15.87
CA ILE A 47 -22.72 -0.60 -14.61
C ILE A 47 -24.25 -0.50 -14.73
N LYS A 48 -24.77 0.13 -15.79
CA LYS A 48 -26.23 0.24 -15.98
C LYS A 48 -26.89 -1.13 -16.05
N LYS A 49 -26.31 -2.04 -16.83
CA LYS A 49 -26.79 -3.43 -16.95
C LYS A 49 -26.77 -4.14 -15.61
N LEU A 50 -25.65 -4.09 -14.88
CA LEU A 50 -25.53 -4.73 -13.57
C LEU A 50 -26.49 -4.16 -12.51
N ILE A 51 -26.86 -2.87 -12.59
CA ILE A 51 -27.91 -2.28 -11.74
C ILE A 51 -29.29 -2.83 -12.13
N SER A 52 -29.60 -2.91 -13.42
CA SER A 52 -30.88 -3.47 -13.90
C SER A 52 -31.06 -4.95 -13.56
N GLU A 53 -29.95 -5.70 -13.47
CA GLU A 53 -29.90 -7.10 -13.06
C GLU A 53 -29.88 -7.28 -11.52
N ASP A 54 -29.99 -6.19 -10.73
CA ASP A 54 -29.83 -6.11 -9.26
C ASP A 54 -28.54 -6.80 -8.74
N LYS A 55 -27.48 -6.86 -9.54
CA LYS A 55 -26.18 -7.41 -9.13
C LYS A 55 -25.37 -6.41 -8.32
N ILE A 56 -25.51 -5.12 -8.62
CA ILE A 56 -24.84 -4.02 -7.92
C ILE A 56 -25.85 -2.93 -7.52
N LYS A 57 -25.54 -2.20 -6.45
CA LYS A 57 -26.33 -1.07 -5.98
C LYS A 57 -25.54 0.22 -6.03
N ARG A 58 -26.24 1.33 -6.26
CA ARG A 58 -25.69 2.69 -6.23
C ARG A 58 -26.35 3.52 -5.13
N LYS A 59 -25.56 4.10 -4.24
CA LYS A 59 -26.03 5.05 -3.21
C LYS A 59 -25.02 6.18 -3.04
N ASN A 60 -25.49 7.43 -3.06
CA ASN A 60 -24.64 8.62 -2.93
C ASN A 60 -23.40 8.61 -3.86
N HIS A 61 -23.60 8.24 -5.12
CA HIS A 61 -22.54 8.09 -6.14
C HIS A 61 -21.48 7.01 -5.87
N LEU A 62 -21.75 6.11 -4.91
CA LEU A 62 -20.91 4.97 -4.60
C LEU A 62 -21.58 3.67 -5.02
N TYR A 63 -20.78 2.72 -5.51
CA TYR A 63 -21.18 1.41 -6.01
C TYR A 63 -20.68 0.31 -5.08
N TYR A 64 -21.50 -0.72 -4.89
CA TYR A 64 -21.22 -1.90 -4.07
C TYR A 64 -22.07 -3.09 -4.54
N LEU A 65 -21.69 -4.32 -4.18
CA LEU A 65 -22.47 -5.51 -4.51
C LEU A 65 -23.86 -5.48 -3.86
N SER A 66 -24.88 -5.95 -4.58
CA SER A 66 -26.22 -6.12 -4.01
C SER A 66 -26.17 -7.13 -2.85
N GLY A 67 -26.93 -6.90 -1.78
CA GLY A 67 -26.90 -7.73 -0.57
C GLY A 67 -25.81 -7.34 0.45
N CYS A 68 -24.80 -6.57 0.06
CA CYS A 68 -23.78 -6.05 0.97
C CYS A 68 -24.17 -4.68 1.55
N ARG A 69 -23.75 -4.43 2.79
CA ARG A 69 -23.94 -3.13 3.46
C ARG A 69 -22.58 -2.47 3.69
N PRO A 70 -22.19 -1.47 2.86
CA PRO A 70 -20.90 -0.82 3.02
C PRO A 70 -20.85 0.04 4.29
N VAL A 71 -19.64 0.27 4.81
CA VAL A 71 -19.44 1.19 5.94
C VAL A 71 -19.74 2.65 5.55
N LYS A 72 -19.93 3.51 6.55
CA LYS A 72 -20.06 4.96 6.35
C LYS A 72 -18.73 5.57 5.87
N TRP A 73 -18.53 5.54 4.56
CA TRP A 73 -17.28 5.92 3.89
C TRP A 73 -16.76 7.32 4.23
N GLY A 74 -17.66 8.32 4.35
CA GLY A 74 -17.28 9.69 4.67
C GLY A 74 -16.49 9.83 5.97
N ASN A 75 -16.77 9.01 7.00
CA ASN A 75 -16.02 9.03 8.25
C ASN A 75 -14.63 8.43 8.08
N ARG A 76 -14.51 7.32 7.35
CA ARG A 76 -13.21 6.67 7.06
C ARG A 76 -12.27 7.61 6.30
N GLN A 77 -12.80 8.30 5.30
CA GLN A 77 -12.03 9.26 4.51
C GLN A 77 -11.58 10.46 5.34
N LYS A 78 -12.46 11.00 6.20
CA LYS A 78 -12.11 12.08 7.14
C LYS A 78 -11.00 11.66 8.09
N ASN A 79 -11.11 10.47 8.69
CA ASN A 79 -10.09 9.93 9.61
C ASN A 79 -8.74 9.76 8.92
N SER A 80 -8.72 9.20 7.71
CA SER A 80 -7.49 9.00 6.94
C SER A 80 -6.82 10.33 6.61
N ARG A 81 -7.59 11.32 6.13
CA ARG A 81 -7.08 12.67 5.85
C ARG A 81 -6.54 13.35 7.12
N HIS A 82 -7.21 13.17 8.26
CA HIS A 82 -6.76 13.69 9.53
C HIS A 82 -5.42 13.08 9.94
N LEU A 83 -5.30 11.74 9.93
CA LEU A 83 -4.06 11.03 10.25
C LEU A 83 -2.89 11.44 9.35
N ILE A 84 -3.13 11.56 8.04
CA ILE A 84 -2.10 12.03 7.10
C ILE A 84 -1.63 13.44 7.47
N ARG A 85 -2.58 14.39 7.64
CA ARG A 85 -2.28 15.79 7.94
C ARG A 85 -1.53 15.95 9.26
N GLU A 86 -1.99 15.28 10.30
CA GLU A 86 -1.40 15.34 11.65
C GLU A 86 0.07 14.87 11.64
N ASN A 87 0.39 13.86 10.82
CA ASN A 87 1.71 13.24 10.78
C ASN A 87 2.61 13.77 9.64
N THR A 88 2.11 14.65 8.77
CA THR A 88 2.86 15.15 7.59
C THR A 88 4.19 15.81 7.98
N LYS A 89 4.22 16.60 9.07
CA LYS A 89 5.46 17.24 9.55
C LYS A 89 6.51 16.22 9.99
N VAL A 90 6.09 15.19 10.72
CA VAL A 90 6.98 14.11 11.19
C VAL A 90 7.50 13.28 10.01
N ILE A 91 6.63 12.97 9.04
CA ILE A 91 7.02 12.31 7.79
C ILE A 91 8.02 13.18 7.00
N GLY A 92 7.85 14.50 7.00
CA GLY A 92 8.81 15.45 6.44
C GLY A 92 10.19 15.38 7.09
N LEU A 93 10.26 15.28 8.42
CA LEU A 93 11.52 15.09 9.16
C LEU A 93 12.19 13.75 8.82
N ILE A 94 11.40 12.67 8.70
CA ILE A 94 11.93 11.38 8.22
C ILE A 94 12.46 11.54 6.78
N GLY A 95 11.72 12.24 5.93
CA GLY A 95 12.08 12.53 4.56
C GLY A 95 13.35 13.34 4.40
N SER A 96 13.73 14.19 5.37
CA SER A 96 14.92 15.03 5.27
C SER A 96 16.22 14.25 5.52
N LEU A 97 16.15 13.04 6.09
CA LEU A 97 17.31 12.17 6.29
C LEU A 97 18.06 11.95 4.96
N PRO A 98 19.40 12.03 4.95
CA PRO A 98 20.20 12.07 3.71
C PRO A 98 20.10 10.77 2.90
N TRP A 99 19.87 9.65 3.58
CA TRP A 99 19.76 8.33 2.97
C TRP A 99 18.32 7.95 2.59
N VAL A 100 17.30 8.71 3.00
CA VAL A 100 15.92 8.45 2.59
C VAL A 100 15.71 8.96 1.17
N ARG A 101 15.15 8.11 0.30
CA ARG A 101 14.84 8.38 -1.10
C ARG A 101 13.34 8.58 -1.32
N TYR A 102 12.53 7.77 -0.65
CA TYR A 102 11.08 7.81 -0.76
C TYR A 102 10.44 7.51 0.59
N VAL A 103 9.30 8.15 0.86
CA VAL A 103 8.38 7.82 1.95
C VAL A 103 6.96 7.84 1.41
N GLY A 104 6.29 6.71 1.50
CA GLY A 104 4.89 6.54 1.13
C GLY A 104 4.08 6.00 2.30
N ILE A 105 2.78 6.27 2.27
CA ILE A 105 1.81 5.71 3.21
C ILE A 105 1.18 4.47 2.55
N THR A 106 1.01 3.39 3.30
CA THR A 106 0.40 2.13 2.84
C THR A 106 -0.80 1.75 3.71
N GLY A 107 -1.42 0.60 3.41
CA GLY A 107 -2.47 0.03 4.25
C GLY A 107 -3.76 0.85 4.29
N SER A 108 -4.50 0.75 5.40
CA SER A 108 -5.86 1.29 5.51
C SER A 108 -5.93 2.82 5.34
N VAL A 109 -4.91 3.55 5.79
CA VAL A 109 -4.83 5.01 5.64
C VAL A 109 -4.60 5.40 4.18
N ALA A 110 -3.73 4.68 3.47
CA ALA A 110 -3.49 4.91 2.03
C ALA A 110 -4.73 4.61 1.19
N ALA A 111 -5.49 3.59 1.58
CA ALA A 111 -6.79 3.26 1.01
C ALA A 111 -7.90 4.27 1.35
N TYR A 112 -7.64 5.31 2.14
CA TYR A 112 -8.62 6.24 2.73
C TYR A 112 -9.68 5.56 3.63
N SER A 113 -9.40 4.35 4.12
CA SER A 113 -10.33 3.50 4.86
C SER A 113 -10.04 3.44 6.37
N ALA A 114 -9.33 4.42 6.92
CA ALA A 114 -8.90 4.41 8.31
C ALA A 114 -10.06 4.43 9.32
N THR A 115 -9.91 3.63 10.38
CA THR A 115 -10.78 3.65 11.55
C THR A 115 -10.24 4.65 12.59
N SER A 116 -10.99 4.89 13.67
CA SER A 116 -10.48 5.71 14.79
C SER A 116 -9.25 5.09 15.47
N ASN A 117 -9.06 3.78 15.31
CA ASN A 117 -8.00 3.02 15.96
C ASN A 117 -6.84 2.69 15.01
N SER A 118 -6.89 3.19 13.76
CA SER A 118 -5.86 2.92 12.77
C SER A 118 -4.56 3.62 13.10
N ASP A 119 -3.45 2.93 12.85
CA ASP A 119 -2.11 3.48 12.74
C ASP A 119 -1.83 3.96 11.31
N LEU A 120 -0.67 4.59 11.14
CA LEU A 120 -0.18 5.08 9.85
C LEU A 120 1.06 4.27 9.46
N ASP A 121 0.86 3.35 8.51
CA ASP A 121 1.93 2.54 7.94
C ASP A 121 2.79 3.34 6.97
N LEU A 122 4.11 3.31 7.16
CA LEU A 122 5.08 3.88 6.23
C LEU A 122 5.83 2.80 5.46
N PHE A 123 5.96 3.04 4.16
CA PHE A 123 6.93 2.42 3.29
C PHE A 123 8.08 3.40 3.00
N ILE A 124 9.31 2.98 3.31
CA ILE A 124 10.50 3.82 3.21
C ILE A 124 11.50 3.16 2.27
N VAL A 125 11.87 3.89 1.20
CA VAL A 125 13.01 3.50 0.35
C VAL A 125 14.24 4.27 0.78
N THR A 126 15.31 3.53 1.03
CA THR A 126 16.60 4.06 1.46
C THR A 126 17.64 3.94 0.36
N GLN A 127 18.74 4.68 0.51
CA GLN A 127 19.97 4.43 -0.23
C GLN A 127 20.47 3.00 0.05
N LYS A 128 21.15 2.39 -0.94
CA LYS A 128 21.73 1.05 -0.80
C LYS A 128 22.57 0.93 0.49
N ASN A 129 22.34 -0.14 1.24
CA ASN A 129 23.00 -0.45 2.52
C ASN A 129 22.85 0.64 3.61
N ARG A 130 21.69 1.30 3.72
CA ARG A 130 21.45 2.35 4.74
C ARG A 130 20.17 2.15 5.54
N ILE A 131 19.58 0.95 5.48
CA ILE A 131 18.31 0.65 6.13
C ILE A 131 18.44 0.78 7.64
N TRP A 132 19.50 0.24 8.24
CA TRP A 132 19.62 0.19 9.69
C TRP A 132 19.90 1.55 10.29
N LEU A 133 20.75 2.36 9.65
CA LEU A 133 20.93 3.76 10.00
C LEU A 133 19.62 4.53 9.93
N VAL A 134 18.93 4.47 8.78
CA VAL A 134 17.65 5.17 8.61
C VAL A 134 16.64 4.70 9.64
N ARG A 135 16.49 3.39 9.86
CA ARG A 135 15.56 2.82 10.84
C ARG A 135 15.84 3.34 12.25
N GLY A 136 17.11 3.41 12.66
CA GLY A 136 17.51 3.96 13.96
C GLY A 136 17.09 5.42 14.12
N PHE A 137 17.38 6.25 13.12
CA PHE A 137 16.97 7.67 13.13
C PHE A 137 15.45 7.84 13.06
N VAL A 138 14.74 7.05 12.26
CA VAL A 138 13.28 7.07 12.21
C VAL A 138 12.70 6.71 13.56
N ALA A 139 13.18 5.64 14.20
CA ALA A 139 12.74 5.28 15.55
C ALA A 139 12.99 6.42 16.55
N LEU A 140 14.16 7.05 16.51
CA LEU A 140 14.49 8.19 17.36
C LEU A 140 13.55 9.38 17.13
N ILE A 141 13.33 9.77 15.87
CA ILE A 141 12.39 10.85 15.51
C ILE A 141 11.01 10.53 16.07
N LEU A 142 10.49 9.32 15.82
CA LEU A 142 9.17 8.90 16.26
C LEU A 142 9.06 8.85 17.79
N ILE A 143 10.12 8.50 18.52
CA ILE A 143 10.15 8.54 19.98
C ILE A 143 10.08 9.99 20.48
N ILE A 144 10.94 10.87 19.94
CA ILE A 144 11.00 12.29 20.33
C ILE A 144 9.68 12.99 20.04
N THR A 145 9.05 12.70 18.90
CA THR A 145 7.75 13.29 18.54
C THR A 145 6.56 12.57 19.17
N ASN A 146 6.79 11.60 20.06
CA ASN A 146 5.75 10.76 20.68
C ASN A 146 4.76 10.17 19.64
N LYS A 147 5.29 9.70 18.50
CA LYS A 147 4.53 9.00 17.43
C LYS A 147 4.91 7.53 17.29
N TYR A 148 5.92 7.06 18.02
CA TYR A 148 6.30 5.65 18.04
C TYR A 148 5.16 4.77 18.63
N PRO A 149 4.88 3.59 18.05
CA PRO A 149 3.86 2.68 18.57
C PRO A 149 4.19 2.22 19.99
N LYS A 150 3.21 2.25 20.90
CA LYS A 150 3.35 1.74 22.28
C LYS A 150 2.51 0.47 22.42
N ASN A 151 2.96 -0.47 23.25
CA ASN A 151 2.23 -1.72 23.50
C ASN A 151 0.79 -1.40 23.91
N GLY A 152 -0.19 -1.90 23.15
CA GLY A 152 -1.62 -1.72 23.43
C GLY A 152 -2.27 -0.45 22.85
N SER A 153 -1.54 0.44 22.17
CA SER A 153 -2.12 1.61 21.50
C SER A 153 -1.38 1.99 20.22
N GLU A 154 -1.94 1.57 19.09
CA GLU A 154 -1.43 1.86 17.74
C GLU A 154 -2.19 3.05 17.08
N ALA A 155 -3.35 3.43 17.65
CA ALA A 155 -4.18 4.53 17.15
C ALA A 155 -3.41 5.85 17.02
N GLY A 156 -3.37 6.40 15.80
CA GLY A 156 -2.68 7.67 15.51
C GLY A 156 -1.15 7.62 15.59
N ARG A 157 -0.57 6.43 15.76
CA ARG A 157 0.88 6.19 15.76
C ARG A 157 1.38 5.94 14.35
N ILE A 158 2.68 6.12 14.16
CA ILE A 158 3.36 5.85 12.89
C ILE A 158 4.08 4.52 13.02
N CYS A 159 3.68 3.54 12.23
CA CYS A 159 4.37 2.27 12.11
C CYS A 159 5.25 2.31 10.85
N PRO A 160 6.59 2.32 10.97
CA PRO A 160 7.43 2.19 9.80
C PRO A 160 7.47 0.72 9.34
N ASN A 161 6.38 0.29 8.71
CA ASN A 161 6.05 -1.09 8.42
C ASN A 161 7.04 -1.77 7.46
N LEU A 162 7.53 -1.04 6.45
CA LEU A 162 8.41 -1.60 5.43
C LEU A 162 9.56 -0.66 5.09
N TYR A 163 10.78 -1.20 5.18
CA TYR A 163 11.98 -0.58 4.65
C TYR A 163 12.53 -1.44 3.52
N VAL A 164 12.88 -0.80 2.42
CA VAL A 164 13.68 -1.41 1.36
C VAL A 164 14.83 -0.48 1.00
N ASP A 165 15.92 -1.04 0.52
CA ASP A 165 16.94 -0.24 -0.14
C ASP A 165 16.67 -0.13 -1.65
N GLU A 166 17.25 0.88 -2.27
CA GLU A 166 17.09 1.18 -3.70
C GLU A 166 17.50 0.05 -4.67
N ALA A 167 18.26 -0.94 -4.20
CA ALA A 167 18.66 -2.10 -5.00
C ALA A 167 17.70 -3.30 -4.83
N ASN A 168 16.76 -3.24 -3.87
CA ASN A 168 15.88 -4.33 -3.48
C ASN A 168 14.39 -3.92 -3.49
N MET A 169 14.00 -3.06 -4.44
CA MET A 169 12.63 -2.54 -4.58
C MET A 169 11.64 -3.50 -5.24
N VAL A 170 12.10 -4.63 -5.80
CA VAL A 170 11.26 -5.59 -6.50
C VAL A 170 10.59 -6.53 -5.50
N TRP A 171 9.27 -6.67 -5.55
CA TRP A 171 8.57 -7.65 -4.73
C TRP A 171 8.88 -9.09 -5.16
N GLU A 172 9.09 -9.96 -4.18
CA GLU A 172 9.38 -11.38 -4.39
C GLU A 172 8.25 -12.06 -5.17
N LYS A 173 8.57 -12.84 -6.21
CA LYS A 173 7.58 -13.48 -7.10
C LYS A 173 6.56 -14.34 -6.36
N SER A 174 6.99 -15.09 -5.35
CA SER A 174 6.15 -15.97 -4.51
C SER A 174 5.08 -15.21 -3.71
N LYS A 175 5.30 -13.92 -3.43
CA LYS A 175 4.40 -13.06 -2.65
C LYS A 175 3.50 -12.18 -3.53
N ARG A 176 3.63 -12.24 -4.85
CA ARG A 176 2.82 -11.42 -5.77
C ARG A 176 1.41 -11.99 -5.86
N ASN A 177 0.43 -11.17 -5.54
CA ASN A 177 -0.99 -11.52 -5.61
C ASN A 177 -1.83 -10.24 -5.72
N LEU A 178 -3.14 -10.41 -5.91
CA LEU A 178 -4.11 -9.31 -6.05
C LEU A 178 -4.08 -8.32 -4.88
N TYR A 179 -3.98 -8.83 -3.65
CA TYR A 179 -3.98 -8.00 -2.44
C TYR A 179 -2.75 -7.08 -2.39
N ILE A 180 -1.56 -7.65 -2.61
CA ILE A 180 -0.31 -6.89 -2.65
C ILE A 180 -0.27 -5.91 -3.83
N ALA A 181 -0.74 -6.33 -5.02
CA ALA A 181 -0.81 -5.44 -6.19
C ALA A 181 -1.64 -4.19 -5.88
N HIS A 182 -2.77 -4.40 -5.22
CA HIS A 182 -3.68 -3.34 -4.86
C HIS A 182 -3.10 -2.41 -3.77
N ASP A 183 -2.43 -2.95 -2.76
CA ASP A 183 -1.75 -2.14 -1.72
C ASP A 183 -0.62 -1.28 -2.31
N ILE A 184 0.15 -1.84 -3.26
CA ILE A 184 1.16 -1.08 -4.03
C ILE A 184 0.52 0.07 -4.80
N LEU A 185 -0.59 -0.16 -5.50
CA LEU A 185 -1.25 0.88 -6.30
C LEU A 185 -1.98 1.94 -5.48
N LEU A 186 -2.43 1.60 -4.27
CA LEU A 186 -3.06 2.55 -3.35
C LEU A 186 -2.07 3.40 -2.56
N MET A 187 -0.79 3.04 -2.58
CA MET A 187 0.26 3.73 -1.86
C MET A 187 0.25 5.24 -2.13
N GLN A 188 0.25 6.04 -1.06
CA GLN A 188 0.22 7.50 -1.16
C GLN A 188 1.64 8.06 -1.04
N PRO A 189 2.25 8.58 -2.11
CA PRO A 189 3.58 9.17 -2.06
C PRO A 189 3.56 10.48 -1.28
N ILE A 190 4.37 10.60 -0.22
CA ILE A 190 4.52 11.85 0.55
C ILE A 190 5.86 12.51 0.23
N ILE A 191 6.94 11.74 0.27
CA ILE A 191 8.28 12.18 -0.11
C ILE A 191 8.74 11.36 -1.30
N ASN A 192 9.03 12.01 -2.42
CA ASN A 192 9.50 11.35 -3.63
C ASN A 192 10.72 12.07 -4.21
N LYS A 193 11.92 11.72 -3.75
CA LYS A 193 13.15 12.32 -4.29
C LYS A 193 13.55 11.57 -5.55
N ARG A 194 13.76 12.26 -6.67
CA ARG A 194 14.31 11.67 -7.92
C ARG A 194 13.50 10.47 -8.44
N ASP A 195 12.18 10.60 -8.41
CA ASP A 195 11.26 9.68 -9.07
C ASP A 195 11.29 8.25 -8.53
N TYR A 196 11.66 8.05 -7.26
CA TYR A 196 11.72 6.72 -6.67
C TYR A 196 10.36 6.03 -6.56
N TYR A 197 9.27 6.80 -6.46
CA TYR A 197 7.93 6.24 -6.66
C TYR A 197 7.82 5.53 -8.01
N PHE A 198 8.16 6.20 -9.11
CA PHE A 198 8.08 5.62 -10.45
C PHE A 198 9.10 4.51 -10.68
N LYS A 199 10.30 4.59 -10.07
CA LYS A 199 11.25 3.46 -10.08
C LYS A 199 10.68 2.24 -9.38
N PHE A 200 10.01 2.43 -8.24
CA PHE A 200 9.34 1.37 -7.52
C PHE A 200 8.18 0.78 -8.32
N MET A 201 7.36 1.62 -8.95
CA MET A 201 6.28 1.17 -9.84
C MET A 201 6.81 0.39 -11.06
N ARG A 202 7.91 0.85 -11.68
CA ARG A 202 8.57 0.10 -12.77
C ARG A 202 9.11 -1.26 -12.30
N ALA A 203 9.74 -1.29 -11.13
CA ALA A 203 10.24 -2.54 -10.54
C ALA A 203 9.12 -3.55 -10.21
N ASN A 204 7.87 -3.06 -10.11
CA ASN A 204 6.70 -3.84 -9.76
C ASN A 204 5.59 -3.74 -10.83
N ASP A 205 5.96 -3.65 -12.11
CA ASP A 205 5.03 -3.57 -13.24
C ASP A 205 4.02 -4.73 -13.33
N TRP A 206 4.35 -5.87 -12.72
CA TRP A 206 3.47 -7.02 -12.59
C TRP A 206 2.09 -6.68 -11.99
N VAL A 207 1.97 -5.59 -11.21
CA VAL A 207 0.67 -5.15 -10.66
C VAL A 207 -0.33 -4.78 -11.76
N PHE A 208 0.13 -4.31 -12.92
CA PHE A 208 -0.74 -3.93 -14.04
C PHE A 208 -1.39 -5.12 -14.73
N LYS A 209 -0.88 -6.35 -14.48
CA LYS A 209 -1.57 -7.59 -14.89
C LYS A 209 -2.85 -7.84 -14.09
N TYR A 210 -3.00 -7.22 -12.92
CA TYR A 210 -4.22 -7.26 -12.12
C TYR A 210 -5.11 -6.03 -12.34
N PHE A 211 -4.54 -4.91 -12.80
CA PHE A 211 -5.19 -3.61 -12.88
C PHE A 211 -4.80 -2.87 -14.17
N ALA A 212 -5.18 -3.42 -15.32
CA ALA A 212 -4.83 -2.86 -16.63
C ALA A 212 -5.39 -1.44 -16.86
N ASN A 213 -6.46 -1.07 -16.16
CA ASN A 213 -7.06 0.25 -16.20
C ASN A 213 -6.34 1.33 -15.38
N PHE A 214 -5.32 0.97 -14.60
CA PHE A 214 -4.67 1.92 -13.72
C PHE A 214 -3.89 2.97 -14.52
N PRO A 215 -4.20 4.28 -14.40
CA PRO A 215 -3.58 5.31 -15.21
C PRO A 215 -2.21 5.67 -14.63
N ILE A 216 -1.13 5.27 -15.30
CA ILE A 216 0.23 5.66 -14.93
C ILE A 216 1.14 5.79 -16.14
N ASP A 217 1.73 6.98 -16.28
CA ASP A 217 2.75 7.25 -17.28
C ASP A 217 4.13 7.15 -16.63
N LEU A 218 4.82 6.03 -16.90
CA LEU A 218 6.16 5.80 -16.35
C LEU A 218 7.23 6.55 -17.16
N PRO A 219 8.08 7.40 -16.54
CA PRO A 219 9.12 8.15 -17.25
C PRO A 219 10.13 7.23 -17.92
N LEU A 220 10.36 7.34 -19.24
CA LEU A 220 11.28 6.43 -19.96
C LEU A 220 12.68 6.39 -19.33
N ILE A 221 13.20 7.55 -18.95
CA ILE A 221 14.55 7.72 -18.39
C ILE A 221 14.44 8.16 -16.92
N PHE A 222 15.16 7.47 -16.05
CA PHE A 222 15.30 7.88 -14.66
C PHE A 222 16.65 8.54 -14.38
N ARG A 223 16.62 9.67 -13.67
CA ARG A 223 17.85 10.29 -13.17
C ARG A 223 18.42 9.46 -12.01
N ASN A 224 19.66 8.99 -12.18
CA ASN A 224 20.43 8.35 -11.11
C ASN A 224 21.53 9.30 -10.64
N LYS A 225 21.73 9.38 -9.31
CA LYS A 225 22.89 10.10 -8.74
C LYS A 225 23.97 9.08 -8.42
N ARG A 226 25.23 9.44 -8.61
CA ARG A 226 26.36 8.69 -8.05
C ARG A 226 26.21 8.60 -6.54
N VAL A 227 26.16 7.37 -6.04
CA VAL A 227 26.11 7.08 -4.62
C VAL A 227 27.52 7.23 -4.07
N ILE A 228 27.75 8.22 -3.22
CA ILE A 228 29.03 8.36 -2.52
C ILE A 228 29.07 7.27 -1.44
N ARG A 229 29.92 6.26 -1.65
CA ARG A 229 30.20 5.22 -0.66
C ARG A 229 31.36 5.68 0.21
N GLY A 230 31.18 5.62 1.53
CA GLY A 230 32.24 5.85 2.50
C GLY A 230 32.37 4.60 3.37
N ARG A 231 33.58 4.02 3.43
CA ARG A 231 33.85 2.80 4.23
C ARG A 231 33.46 2.95 5.70
N PHE A 232 33.64 4.15 6.25
CA PHE A 232 33.23 4.49 7.62
C PHE A 232 31.70 4.38 7.83
N LEU A 233 30.90 4.90 6.91
CA LEU A 233 29.44 4.78 7.00
C LEU A 233 28.97 3.33 6.87
N ASP A 234 29.67 2.51 6.08
CA ASP A 234 29.36 1.07 5.96
C ASP A 234 29.66 0.33 7.28
N PHE A 235 30.73 0.71 8.00
CA PHE A 235 30.99 0.20 9.34
C PHE A 235 29.92 0.61 10.35
N ILE A 236 29.48 1.88 10.34
CA ILE A 236 28.41 2.35 11.23
C ILE A 236 27.09 1.61 10.91
N GLU A 237 26.74 1.44 9.64
CA GLU A 237 25.57 0.65 9.24
C GLU A 237 25.63 -0.77 9.82
N TRP A 238 26.78 -1.43 9.70
CA TRP A 238 26.98 -2.78 10.25
C TRP A 238 26.83 -2.80 11.78
N LEU A 239 27.41 -1.84 12.49
CA LEU A 239 27.28 -1.74 13.94
C LEU A 239 25.83 -1.47 14.36
N ALA A 240 25.15 -0.54 13.68
CA ALA A 240 23.74 -0.22 13.90
C ALA A 240 22.84 -1.43 13.68
N MET A 241 23.11 -2.21 12.62
CA MET A 241 22.43 -3.49 12.37
C MET A 241 22.61 -4.45 13.54
N LYS A 242 23.85 -4.68 13.98
CA LYS A 242 24.15 -5.63 15.07
C LYS A 242 23.44 -5.24 16.37
N MET A 243 23.49 -3.96 16.75
CA MET A 243 22.81 -3.45 17.95
C MET A 243 21.30 -3.59 17.87
N GLN A 244 20.69 -3.20 16.74
CA GLN A 244 19.24 -3.28 16.55
C GLN A 244 18.76 -4.74 16.51
N LEU A 245 19.47 -5.64 15.82
CA LEU A 245 19.17 -7.07 15.84
C LEU A 245 19.25 -7.64 17.25
N TYR A 246 20.26 -7.27 18.03
CA TYR A 246 20.38 -7.71 19.42
C TYR A 246 19.19 -7.23 20.28
N TYR A 247 18.79 -5.97 20.15
CA TYR A 247 17.60 -5.43 20.82
C TYR A 247 16.32 -6.18 20.42
N MET A 248 16.16 -6.48 19.12
CA MET A 248 14.98 -7.15 18.57
C MET A 248 14.90 -8.62 18.95
N LYS A 249 16.03 -9.32 19.23
CA LYS A 249 16.05 -10.75 19.57
C LYS A 249 15.05 -11.14 20.67
N ARG A 250 14.80 -10.25 21.64
CA ARG A 250 13.89 -10.51 22.77
C ARG A 250 12.40 -10.26 22.43
N ARG A 251 12.09 -9.73 21.25
CA ARG A 251 10.75 -9.26 20.84
C ARG A 251 10.33 -9.75 19.44
N LYS A 252 11.09 -10.64 18.81
CA LYS A 252 10.82 -11.14 17.46
C LYS A 252 9.59 -12.05 17.44
N THR A 253 8.60 -11.70 16.63
CA THR A 253 7.42 -12.54 16.38
C THR A 253 7.37 -13.02 14.92
N THR A 254 7.47 -12.13 13.93
CA THR A 254 7.20 -12.47 12.50
C THR A 254 7.98 -11.65 11.45
N GLU A 255 8.92 -10.80 11.85
CA GLU A 255 9.57 -9.82 10.96
C GLU A 255 10.51 -10.48 9.94
N VAL A 256 10.36 -10.14 8.65
CA VAL A 256 11.32 -10.54 7.61
C VAL A 256 12.47 -9.54 7.62
N VAL A 257 13.65 -10.01 8.00
CA VAL A 257 14.87 -9.20 8.07
C VAL A 257 15.91 -9.80 7.13
N GLU A 258 15.95 -9.27 5.91
CA GLU A 258 16.95 -9.59 4.90
C GLU A 258 17.92 -8.42 4.71
N LYS A 259 19.03 -8.65 4.00
CA LYS A 259 20.12 -7.66 3.86
C LYS A 259 19.66 -6.33 3.23
N GLY A 260 18.58 -6.32 2.46
CA GLY A 260 18.04 -5.14 1.78
C GLY A 260 16.55 -4.88 2.00
N ILE A 261 15.91 -5.62 2.90
CA ILE A 261 14.47 -5.50 3.21
C ILE A 261 14.25 -5.75 4.70
N ILE A 262 13.50 -4.85 5.34
CA ILE A 262 12.92 -5.10 6.66
C ILE A 262 11.41 -4.91 6.55
N HIS A 263 10.67 -6.00 6.65
CA HIS A 263 9.21 -5.98 6.63
C HIS A 263 8.68 -6.46 7.98
N PHE A 264 8.03 -5.57 8.72
CA PHE A 264 7.52 -5.87 10.05
C PHE A 264 6.30 -6.78 10.02
N ASN A 265 5.56 -6.83 8.90
CA ASN A 265 4.44 -7.74 8.55
C ASN A 265 3.78 -8.44 9.76
N LYS A 266 3.40 -7.66 10.78
CA LYS A 266 2.96 -8.21 12.07
C LYS A 266 1.72 -9.08 11.92
N ASN A 267 0.89 -8.76 10.93
CA ASN A 267 -0.38 -9.41 10.65
C ASN A 267 -0.53 -9.62 9.13
N ASP A 268 0.19 -10.59 8.54
CA ASP A 268 -0.02 -10.92 7.13
C ASP A 268 -1.46 -11.38 6.90
N CYS A 269 -2.25 -10.49 6.29
CA CYS A 269 -3.67 -10.72 6.04
C CYS A 269 -3.94 -11.37 4.68
N THR A 270 -2.91 -11.68 3.89
CA THR A 270 -3.04 -12.12 2.50
C THR A 270 -3.99 -13.32 2.37
N ASN A 271 -3.74 -14.40 3.11
CA ASN A 271 -4.55 -15.61 3.05
C ASN A 271 -6.00 -15.36 3.45
N ARG A 272 -6.22 -14.55 4.49
CA ARG A 272 -7.56 -14.19 4.95
C ARG A 272 -8.31 -13.38 3.90
N VAL A 273 -7.67 -12.36 3.32
CA VAL A 273 -8.28 -11.49 2.31
C VAL A 273 -8.63 -12.29 1.06
N LEU A 274 -7.70 -13.09 0.54
CA LEU A 274 -7.91 -13.86 -0.68
C LEU A 274 -8.93 -15.00 -0.48
N SER A 275 -8.94 -15.65 0.69
CA SER A 275 -9.96 -16.67 1.00
C SER A 275 -11.37 -16.05 1.10
N THR A 276 -11.52 -14.92 1.80
CA THR A 276 -12.80 -14.21 1.86
C THR A 276 -13.24 -13.73 0.48
N TYR A 277 -12.31 -13.22 -0.32
CA TYR A 277 -12.58 -12.82 -1.69
C TYR A 277 -13.11 -13.99 -2.53
N GLY A 278 -12.46 -15.16 -2.48
CA GLY A 278 -12.92 -16.38 -3.17
C GLY A 278 -14.35 -16.78 -2.78
N LYS A 279 -14.67 -16.77 -1.48
CA LYS A 279 -16.03 -17.07 -0.98
C LYS A 279 -17.08 -16.09 -1.50
N ILE A 280 -16.75 -14.81 -1.62
CA ILE A 280 -17.65 -13.80 -2.20
C ILE A 280 -17.85 -14.07 -3.68
N LEU A 281 -16.80 -14.41 -4.44
CA LEU A 281 -16.96 -14.74 -5.86
C LEU A 281 -17.89 -15.95 -6.06
N GLU A 282 -17.67 -17.02 -5.31
CA GLU A 282 -18.51 -18.23 -5.34
C GLU A 282 -19.98 -17.91 -5.02
N GLY A 283 -20.23 -17.16 -3.95
CA GLY A 283 -21.58 -16.79 -3.52
C GLY A 283 -22.36 -15.95 -4.54
N TYR A 284 -21.66 -15.22 -5.42
CA TYR A 284 -22.27 -14.41 -6.48
C TYR A 284 -22.21 -15.08 -7.87
N GLY A 285 -21.66 -16.30 -7.96
CA GLY A 285 -21.49 -17.04 -9.22
C GLY A 285 -20.52 -16.36 -10.20
N ILE A 286 -19.53 -15.63 -9.68
CA ILE A 286 -18.53 -14.92 -10.49
C ILE A 286 -17.36 -15.88 -10.75
N LYS A 287 -17.03 -16.11 -12.02
CA LYS A 287 -15.90 -16.95 -12.43
C LYS A 287 -14.57 -16.22 -12.38
#